data_AF-A0A923VGY5-F1
#
_entry.id   AF-A0A923VGY5-F1
#
_cell.length_a   1.000
_cell.length_b   1.000
_cell.length_c   1.000
_cell.angle_alpha   90.00
_cell.angle_beta   90.00
_cell.angle_gamma   90.00
#
_symmetry.space_group_name_H-M   'P 1'
#
loop_
_entity.id
_entity.type
_entity.pdbx_description
1 polymer ?
#
loop_
_entity_poly.entity_id
_entity_poly.type
_entity_poly.pdbx_seq_one_letter_code
_entity_poly.pdbx_strand_id
1 'polypeptide(L)'
;MTFYYYKYLLSKIFLSIFDYRIVKAALAAWLFFTGIHTYLYAVAAVIILDVLTGIYAATRKGQTFTSKVLKKGLLEKTILYIILLGASLSMEMVLKSMFGWEHYYVVFFVTVLITSYECVSIFENIFKINPNLQFLQSLIGLSNRINRTAIKYAEGKIDSVTVVVERQDPFDTATKKEEEAVITPKEES
;
A
#
# COMPACT_ATOMS: atom_id res chain seq x y z
N MET A 1 -28.56 -3.93 41.25
CA MET A 1 -29.06 -3.91 39.85
C MET A 1 -27.96 -3.65 38.81
N THR A 2 -27.01 -2.75 39.08
CA THR A 2 -25.99 -2.30 38.10
C THR A 2 -25.07 -3.43 37.60
N PHE A 3 -24.71 -4.40 38.45
CA PHE A 3 -23.84 -5.53 38.08
C PHE A 3 -24.49 -6.51 37.08
N TYR A 4 -25.80 -6.74 37.23
CA TYR A 4 -26.57 -7.59 36.32
C TYR A 4 -26.74 -6.94 34.94
N TYR A 5 -26.92 -5.62 34.92
CA TYR A 5 -27.00 -4.86 33.67
C TYR A 5 -25.67 -4.89 32.90
N TYR A 6 -24.54 -4.78 33.60
CA TYR A 6 -23.21 -4.85 32.98
C TYR A 6 -22.91 -6.24 32.40
N LYS A 7 -23.30 -7.31 33.12
CA LYS A 7 -23.14 -8.70 32.65
C LYS A 7 -24.02 -9.00 31.43
N TYR A 8 -25.25 -8.47 31.40
CA TYR A 8 -26.15 -8.59 30.26
C TYR A 8 -25.67 -7.79 29.04
N LEU A 9 -25.14 -6.58 29.24
CA LEU A 9 -24.59 -5.76 28.16
C LEU A 9 -23.33 -6.40 27.55
N LEU A 10 -22.43 -6.90 28.41
CA LEU A 10 -21.25 -7.65 27.97
C LEU A 10 -21.62 -8.90 27.20
N SER A 11 -22.59 -9.71 27.66
CA SER A 11 -22.98 -10.92 26.93
C SER A 11 -23.61 -10.60 25.58
N LYS A 12 -24.39 -9.51 25.47
CA LYS A 12 -24.97 -9.05 24.19
C LYS A 12 -23.91 -8.53 23.22
N ILE A 13 -22.92 -7.79 23.71
CA ILE A 13 -21.77 -7.34 22.91
C ILE A 13 -20.92 -8.53 22.47
N PHE A 14 -20.68 -9.48 23.37
CA PHE A 14 -19.92 -10.70 23.07
C PHE A 14 -20.66 -11.56 22.04
N LEU A 15 -21.97 -11.77 22.18
CA LEU A 15 -22.80 -12.48 21.20
C LEU A 15 -22.90 -11.76 19.84
N SER A 16 -22.82 -10.42 19.84
CA SER A 16 -22.80 -9.60 18.62
C SER A 16 -21.45 -9.68 17.88
N ILE A 17 -20.33 -9.71 18.62
CA ILE A 17 -18.99 -9.90 18.04
C ILE A 17 -18.81 -11.33 17.52
N PHE A 18 -19.40 -12.32 18.20
CA PHE A 18 -19.45 -13.72 17.78
C PHE A 18 -20.64 -14.03 16.88
N ASP A 19 -21.11 -13.07 16.07
CA ASP A 19 -22.01 -13.39 14.97
C ASP A 19 -21.33 -14.47 14.11
N TYR A 20 -22.02 -15.60 13.95
CA TYR A 20 -21.56 -16.77 13.21
C TYR A 20 -21.05 -16.42 11.81
N ARG A 21 -21.56 -15.33 11.21
CA ARG A 21 -21.11 -14.80 9.92
C ARG A 21 -19.72 -14.15 10.01
N ILE A 22 -19.45 -13.37 11.05
CA ILE A 22 -18.15 -12.72 11.29
C ILE A 22 -17.10 -13.79 11.60
N VAL A 23 -17.45 -14.77 12.43
CA VAL A 23 -16.54 -15.89 12.76
C VAL A 23 -16.23 -16.73 11.51
N LYS A 24 -17.22 -16.99 10.65
CA LYS A 24 -17.00 -17.65 9.36
C LYS A 24 -16.14 -16.83 8.41
N ALA A 25 -16.37 -15.53 8.31
CA ALA A 25 -15.57 -14.65 7.48
C ALA A 25 -14.12 -14.60 7.97
N ALA A 26 -13.91 -14.52 9.29
CA ALA A 26 -12.60 -14.56 9.92
C ALA A 26 -11.90 -15.92 9.71
N LEU A 27 -12.61 -17.04 9.86
CA LEU A 27 -12.08 -18.38 9.57
C LEU A 27 -11.78 -18.59 8.09
N ALA A 28 -12.63 -18.09 7.19
CA ALA A 28 -12.40 -18.14 5.75
C ALA A 28 -11.17 -17.29 5.36
N ALA A 29 -11.04 -16.09 5.92
CA ALA A 29 -9.85 -15.27 5.77
C ALA A 29 -8.61 -15.99 6.32
N TRP A 30 -8.70 -16.58 7.51
CA TRP A 30 -7.61 -17.33 8.13
C TRP A 30 -7.15 -18.51 7.26
N LEU A 31 -8.10 -19.32 6.76
CA LEU A 31 -7.83 -20.45 5.88
C LEU A 31 -7.27 -20.00 4.52
N PHE A 32 -7.80 -18.91 3.96
CA PHE A 32 -7.30 -18.29 2.73
C PHE A 32 -5.83 -17.88 2.87
N PHE A 33 -5.42 -17.43 4.06
CA PHE A 33 -4.05 -17.02 4.33
C PHE A 33 -3.15 -18.15 4.88
N THR A 34 -3.65 -19.38 5.04
CA THR A 34 -2.85 -20.49 5.59
C THR A 34 -1.59 -20.80 4.77
N GLY A 35 -1.68 -20.69 3.44
CA GLY A 35 -0.54 -20.86 2.54
C GLY A 35 0.41 -19.65 2.46
N ILE A 36 0.00 -18.46 2.95
CA ILE A 36 0.81 -17.25 2.85
C ILE A 36 1.58 -16.93 4.15
N HIS A 37 1.29 -17.62 5.25
CA HIS A 37 1.82 -17.28 6.58
C HIS A 37 3.34 -17.17 6.62
N THR A 38 4.06 -18.06 5.94
CA THR A 38 5.53 -18.00 5.87
C THR A 38 6.04 -16.69 5.26
N TYR A 39 5.38 -16.18 4.22
CA TYR A 39 5.72 -14.91 3.59
C TYR A 39 5.35 -13.72 4.48
N LEU A 40 4.17 -13.78 5.14
CA LEU A 40 3.77 -12.75 6.10
C LEU A 40 4.75 -12.66 7.27
N TYR A 41 5.20 -13.80 7.81
CA TYR A 41 6.20 -13.82 8.88
C TYR A 41 7.55 -13.29 8.42
N ALA A 42 7.99 -13.64 7.20
CA ALA A 42 9.22 -13.11 6.63
C ALA A 42 9.17 -11.58 6.49
N VAL A 43 8.10 -11.04 5.89
CA VAL A 43 7.91 -9.60 5.73
C VAL A 43 7.80 -8.91 7.09
N ALA A 44 7.01 -9.44 8.03
CA ALA A 44 6.88 -8.88 9.37
C ALA A 44 8.22 -8.86 10.12
N ALA A 45 9.02 -9.93 10.03
CA ALA A 45 10.33 -9.99 10.67
C ALA A 45 11.28 -8.91 10.11
N VAL A 46 11.31 -8.72 8.80
CA VAL A 46 12.17 -7.70 8.17
C VAL A 46 11.71 -6.28 8.53
N ILE A 47 10.40 -6.01 8.58
CA ILE A 47 9.88 -4.71 9.05
C ILE A 47 10.29 -4.44 10.50
N ILE A 48 10.18 -5.44 11.38
CA ILE A 48 10.59 -5.29 12.78
C ILE A 48 12.09 -5.00 12.86
N LEU A 49 12.92 -5.70 12.08
CA LEU A 49 14.35 -5.42 12.00
C LEU A 49 14.65 -4.01 11.47
N ASP A 50 13.94 -3.53 10.45
CA ASP A 50 14.05 -2.16 9.95
C ASP A 50 13.74 -1.12 11.04
N VAL A 51 12.64 -1.31 11.78
CA VAL A 51 12.28 -0.45 12.90
C VAL A 51 13.35 -0.46 13.99
N LEU A 52 13.81 -1.64 14.41
CA LEU A 52 14.82 -1.77 15.46
C LEU A 52 16.14 -1.12 15.06
N THR A 53 16.59 -1.34 13.82
CA THR A 53 17.81 -0.70 13.30
C THR A 53 17.65 0.81 13.17
N GLY A 54 16.48 1.29 12.76
CA GLY A 54 16.16 2.73 12.70
C GLY A 54 16.17 3.41 14.08
N ILE A 55 15.55 2.78 15.09
CA ILE A 55 15.58 3.28 16.47
C ILE A 55 17.01 3.34 16.98
N TYR A 56 17.78 2.25 16.82
CA TYR A 56 19.15 2.19 17.29
C TYR A 56 20.04 3.26 16.63
N ALA A 57 19.93 3.42 15.31
CA ALA A 57 20.67 4.43 14.55
C ALA A 57 20.34 5.86 15.02
N ALA A 58 19.10 6.13 15.39
CA ALA A 58 18.67 7.43 15.87
C ALA A 58 19.10 7.74 17.30
N THR A 59 19.02 6.75 18.20
CA THR A 59 19.54 6.88 19.57
C THR A 59 21.03 7.22 19.55
N ARG A 60 21.81 6.58 18.65
CA ARG A 60 23.22 6.90 18.44
C ARG A 60 23.49 8.34 18.00
N LYS A 61 22.53 8.98 17.31
CA LYS A 61 22.63 10.37 16.83
C LYS A 61 22.04 11.40 17.79
N GLY A 62 21.55 10.98 18.96
CA GLY A 62 20.91 11.87 19.94
C GLY A 62 19.57 12.44 19.47
N GLN A 63 18.93 11.87 18.44
CA GLN A 63 17.64 12.31 17.95
C GLN A 63 16.52 11.77 18.85
N THR A 64 15.56 12.64 19.22
CA THR A 64 14.39 12.23 19.99
C THR A 64 13.36 11.58 19.08
N PHE A 65 13.05 10.31 19.34
CA PHE A 65 12.02 9.59 18.62
C PHE A 65 10.65 9.96 19.15
N THR A 66 9.86 10.68 18.34
CA THR A 66 8.44 10.87 18.65
C THR A 66 7.65 9.63 18.21
N SER A 67 6.95 9.01 19.16
CA SER A 67 6.18 7.78 18.93
C SER A 67 5.16 7.89 17.78
N LYS A 68 4.66 9.11 17.50
CA LYS A 68 3.69 9.36 16.42
C LYS A 68 4.29 9.13 15.03
N VAL A 69 5.52 9.59 14.78
CA VAL A 69 6.18 9.45 13.47
C VAL A 69 6.53 7.99 13.20
N LEU A 70 7.03 7.28 14.20
CA LEU A 70 7.34 5.85 14.11
C LEU A 70 6.09 5.01 13.80
N LYS A 71 5.00 5.26 14.54
CA LYS A 71 3.73 4.54 14.33
C LYS A 71 3.16 4.78 12.95
N LYS A 72 3.21 6.03 12.46
CA LYS A 72 2.72 6.37 11.12
C LYS A 72 3.49 5.62 10.03
N GLY A 73 4.82 5.70 10.03
CA GLY A 73 5.64 5.04 9.01
C GLY A 73 5.53 3.51 9.05
N LEU A 74 5.50 2.92 10.24
CA LEU A 74 5.33 1.46 10.41
C LEU A 74 3.97 0.98 9.89
N LEU A 75 2.89 1.68 10.25
CA LEU A 75 1.53 1.31 9.88
C LEU A 75 1.31 1.45 8.37
N GLU A 76 1.82 2.52 7.75
CA GLU A 76 1.79 2.71 6.30
C GLU A 76 2.50 1.55 5.56
N LYS A 77 3.74 1.21 5.96
CA LYS A 77 4.48 0.05 5.40
C LYS A 77 3.70 -1.25 5.55
N THR A 78 3.20 -1.51 6.76
CA THR A 78 2.49 -2.76 7.07
C THR A 78 1.24 -2.92 6.20
N ILE A 79 0.42 -1.87 6.09
CA ILE A 79 -0.78 -1.89 5.25
C ILE A 79 -0.42 -2.07 3.78
N LEU A 80 0.58 -1.33 3.28
CA LEU A 80 1.03 -1.43 1.90
C LEU A 80 1.44 -2.86 1.55
N TYR A 81 2.22 -3.51 2.40
CA TYR A 81 2.69 -4.87 2.16
C TYR A 81 1.59 -5.93 2.28
N ILE A 82 0.64 -5.77 3.20
CA ILE A 82 -0.53 -6.65 3.27
C ILE A 82 -1.35 -6.55 1.98
N ILE A 83 -1.60 -5.33 1.48
CA ILE A 83 -2.32 -5.12 0.21
C ILE A 83 -1.55 -5.75 -0.95
N LEU A 84 -0.23 -5.53 -1.01
CA LEU A 84 0.62 -6.04 -2.09
C LEU A 84 0.67 -7.58 -2.11
N LEU A 85 0.82 -8.20 -0.93
CA LEU A 85 0.78 -9.66 -0.79
C LEU A 85 -0.61 -10.22 -1.14
N GLY A 86 -1.68 -9.57 -0.69
CA GLY A 86 -3.05 -9.94 -1.05
C GLY A 86 -3.31 -9.85 -2.56
N ALA A 87 -2.85 -8.79 -3.21
CA ALA A 87 -2.94 -8.63 -4.66
C ALA A 87 -2.12 -9.70 -5.40
N SER A 88 -0.92 -10.01 -4.92
CA SER A 88 -0.06 -11.06 -5.51
C SER A 88 -0.68 -12.46 -5.40
N LEU A 89 -1.37 -12.74 -4.28
CA LEU A 89 -2.09 -14.00 -4.07
C LEU A 89 -3.31 -14.11 -5.00
N SER A 90 -4.10 -13.04 -5.12
CA SER A 90 -5.21 -12.98 -6.07
C SER A 90 -4.74 -13.18 -7.52
N MET A 91 -3.62 -12.55 -7.90
CA MET A 91 -3.01 -12.72 -9.22
C MET A 91 -2.56 -14.17 -9.45
N GLU A 92 -1.93 -14.80 -8.45
CA GLU A 92 -1.54 -16.20 -8.52
C GLU A 92 -2.76 -17.13 -8.72
N MET A 93 -3.89 -16.87 -8.05
CA MET A 93 -5.13 -17.63 -8.27
C MET A 93 -5.68 -17.48 -9.68
N VAL A 94 -5.66 -16.26 -10.24
CA VAL A 94 -6.08 -16.01 -11.63
C VAL A 94 -5.18 -16.78 -12.61
N LEU A 95 -3.85 -16.72 -12.42
CA LEU A 95 -2.91 -17.43 -13.29
C LEU A 95 -3.10 -18.95 -13.24
N LYS A 96 -3.33 -19.53 -12.04
CA LYS A 96 -3.65 -20.95 -11.89
C LYS A 96 -4.91 -21.34 -12.66
N SER A 97 -5.94 -20.51 -12.59
CA SER A 97 -7.20 -20.74 -13.30
C SER A 97 -7.03 -20.67 -14.83
N MET A 98 -6.23 -19.73 -15.35
CA MET A 98 -6.08 -19.51 -16.79
C MET A 98 -5.13 -20.49 -17.48
N PHE A 99 -4.06 -20.88 -16.81
CA PHE A 99 -2.95 -21.60 -17.44
C PHE A 99 -2.71 -23.00 -16.86
N GLY A 100 -3.42 -23.36 -15.77
CA GLY A 100 -3.46 -24.73 -15.24
C GLY A 100 -2.16 -25.23 -14.62
N TRP A 101 -1.17 -24.37 -14.35
CA TRP A 101 0.04 -24.81 -13.63
C TRP A 101 -0.19 -24.82 -12.12
N GLU A 102 0.43 -25.77 -11.42
CA GLU A 102 0.26 -25.94 -9.98
C GLU A 102 0.89 -24.80 -9.16
N HIS A 103 1.98 -24.20 -9.65
CA HIS A 103 2.76 -23.18 -8.94
C HIS A 103 3.23 -22.06 -9.89
N TYR A 104 2.98 -20.80 -9.52
CA TYR A 104 3.46 -19.61 -10.25
C TYR A 104 4.47 -18.76 -9.46
N TYR A 105 4.68 -19.07 -8.17
CA TYR A 105 5.65 -18.40 -7.29
C TYR A 105 5.55 -16.86 -7.25
N VAL A 106 4.40 -16.28 -7.60
CA VAL A 106 4.22 -14.82 -7.68
C VAL A 106 4.35 -14.21 -6.30
N VAL A 107 3.69 -14.83 -5.31
CA VAL A 107 3.75 -14.39 -3.91
C VAL A 107 5.19 -14.45 -3.38
N PHE A 108 5.94 -15.50 -3.72
CA PHE A 108 7.35 -15.63 -3.36
C PHE A 108 8.19 -14.52 -3.99
N PHE A 109 8.04 -14.28 -5.29
CA PHE A 109 8.77 -13.24 -6.00
C PHE A 109 8.51 -11.86 -5.41
N VAL A 110 7.24 -11.52 -5.17
CA VAL A 110 6.84 -10.26 -4.50
C VAL A 110 7.44 -10.16 -3.11
N THR A 111 7.47 -11.26 -2.34
CA THR A 111 8.09 -11.29 -1.01
C THR A 111 9.59 -11.01 -1.08
N VAL A 112 10.31 -11.58 -2.06
CA VAL A 112 11.73 -11.31 -2.29
C VAL A 112 11.96 -9.82 -2.61
N LEU A 113 11.09 -9.21 -3.41
CA LEU A 113 11.18 -7.78 -3.72
C LEU A 113 10.96 -6.90 -2.48
N ILE A 114 9.92 -7.18 -1.68
CA ILE A 114 9.62 -6.44 -0.44
C ILE A 114 10.80 -6.56 0.53
N THR A 115 11.27 -7.78 0.77
CA THR A 115 12.38 -8.02 1.71
C THR A 115 13.67 -7.37 1.22
N SER A 116 13.97 -7.42 -0.08
CA SER A 116 15.13 -6.72 -0.65
C SER A 116 15.03 -5.20 -0.48
N TYR A 117 13.85 -4.63 -0.67
CA TYR A 117 13.62 -3.19 -0.46
C TYR A 117 13.88 -2.78 0.99
N GLU A 118 13.33 -3.52 1.96
CA GLU A 118 13.55 -3.26 3.39
C GLU A 118 14.99 -3.56 3.83
N CYS A 119 15.68 -4.54 3.22
CA CYS A 119 17.11 -4.75 3.46
C CYS A 119 17.93 -3.49 3.11
N VAL A 120 17.55 -2.75 2.06
CA VAL A 120 18.23 -1.49 1.75
C VAL A 120 18.01 -0.44 2.84
N SER A 121 16.79 -0.28 3.38
CA SER A 121 16.54 0.68 4.45
C SER A 121 17.26 0.30 5.76
N ILE A 122 17.35 -1.00 6.05
CA ILE A 122 18.20 -1.53 7.13
C ILE A 122 19.66 -1.15 6.89
N PHE A 123 20.17 -1.35 5.68
CA PHE A 123 21.55 -0.99 5.32
C PHE A 123 21.82 0.51 5.45
N GLU A 124 20.87 1.37 5.10
CA GLU A 124 20.97 2.81 5.36
C GLU A 124 21.10 3.11 6.86
N ASN A 125 20.34 2.44 7.70
CA ASN A 125 20.41 2.60 9.15
C ASN A 125 21.75 2.07 9.72
N ILE A 126 22.24 0.93 9.21
CA ILE A 126 23.56 0.38 9.58
C ILE A 126 24.69 1.34 9.16
N PHE A 127 24.65 1.89 7.95
CA PHE A 127 25.66 2.85 7.49
C PHE A 127 25.69 4.13 8.35
N LYS A 128 24.52 4.60 8.82
CA LYS A 128 24.44 5.72 9.78
C LYS A 128 25.12 5.42 11.11
N ILE A 129 25.18 4.15 11.53
CA ILE A 129 25.83 3.69 12.77
C ILE A 129 27.34 3.49 12.55
N ASN A 130 27.72 2.84 11.45
CA ASN A 130 29.10 2.55 11.11
C ASN A 130 29.41 2.95 9.64
N PRO A 131 29.94 4.17 9.42
CA PRO A 131 30.19 4.69 8.08
C PRO A 131 31.39 4.03 7.37
N ASN A 132 32.17 3.17 8.05
CA ASN A 132 33.35 2.54 7.45
C ASN A 132 33.01 1.44 6.42
N LEU A 133 31.73 1.10 6.25
CA LEU A 133 31.27 0.07 5.33
C LEU A 133 31.01 0.65 3.93
N GLN A 134 32.07 0.83 3.14
CA GLN A 134 32.02 1.44 1.80
C GLN A 134 31.11 0.70 0.79
N PHE A 135 30.99 -0.63 0.91
CA PHE A 135 30.12 -1.40 0.01
C PHE A 135 28.64 -1.05 0.17
N LEU A 136 28.20 -0.72 1.40
CA LEU A 136 26.81 -0.31 1.67
C LEU A 136 26.48 1.00 0.98
N GLN A 137 27.44 1.92 0.90
CA GLN A 137 27.26 3.20 0.22
C GLN A 137 26.93 3.02 -1.27
N SER A 138 27.56 2.04 -1.93
CA SER A 138 27.31 1.73 -3.34
C SER A 138 25.90 1.14 -3.56
N LEU A 139 25.47 0.23 -2.68
CA LEU A 139 24.12 -0.37 -2.74
C LEU A 139 23.03 0.66 -2.47
N ILE A 140 23.21 1.50 -1.46
CA ILE A 140 22.31 2.62 -1.13
C ILE A 140 22.25 3.61 -2.29
N GLY A 141 23.38 3.92 -2.92
CA GLY A 141 23.45 4.80 -4.09
C GLY A 141 22.66 4.26 -5.28
N LEU A 142 22.77 2.96 -5.56
CA LEU A 142 22.02 2.30 -6.63
C LEU A 142 20.52 2.34 -6.37
N SER A 143 20.08 1.96 -5.17
CA SER A 143 18.67 1.95 -4.78
C SER A 143 18.05 3.35 -4.89
N ASN A 144 18.74 4.37 -4.39
CA ASN A 144 18.29 5.75 -4.47
C ASN A 144 18.21 6.31 -5.89
N ARG A 145 18.97 5.76 -6.85
CA ARG A 145 18.81 6.09 -8.27
C ARG A 145 17.56 5.44 -8.85
N ILE A 146 17.33 4.16 -8.59
CA ILE A 146 16.14 3.44 -9.05
C ILE A 146 14.87 4.11 -8.51
N ASN A 147 14.84 4.43 -7.21
CA ASN A 147 13.69 5.05 -6.57
C ASN A 147 13.37 6.43 -7.16
N ARG A 148 14.40 7.28 -7.37
CA ARG A 148 14.22 8.58 -8.03
C ARG A 148 13.69 8.45 -9.45
N THR A 149 14.18 7.48 -10.21
CA THR A 149 13.68 7.22 -11.56
C THR A 149 12.22 6.78 -11.53
N ALA A 150 11.85 5.87 -10.62
CA ALA A 150 10.48 5.39 -10.47
C ALA A 150 9.51 6.54 -10.10
N ILE A 151 9.88 7.39 -9.14
CA ILE A 151 9.08 8.57 -8.75
C ILE A 151 8.89 9.51 -9.93
N LYS A 152 9.96 9.85 -10.66
CA LYS A 152 9.87 10.71 -11.85
C LYS A 152 8.94 10.15 -12.93
N TYR A 153 8.96 8.84 -13.16
CA TYR A 153 8.04 8.20 -14.10
C TYR A 153 6.58 8.26 -13.63
N ALA A 154 6.34 8.10 -12.31
CA ALA A 154 5.01 8.22 -11.74
C ALA A 154 4.48 9.66 -11.84
N GLU A 155 5.29 10.65 -11.46
CA GLU A 155 4.96 12.08 -11.56
C GLU A 155 4.67 12.47 -13.01
N GLY A 156 5.56 12.11 -13.96
CA GLY A 156 5.35 12.43 -15.38
C GLY A 156 4.08 11.81 -15.97
N LYS A 157 3.65 10.62 -15.51
CA LYS A 157 2.37 10.04 -15.90
C LYS A 157 1.18 10.78 -15.30
N ILE A 158 1.25 11.18 -14.03
CA ILE A 158 0.19 11.96 -13.38
C ILE A 158 0.01 13.30 -14.09
N ASP A 159 1.10 14.01 -14.38
CA ASP A 159 1.04 15.30 -15.09
C ASP A 159 0.42 15.15 -16.49
N SER A 160 0.79 14.09 -17.21
CA SER A 160 0.20 13.81 -18.53
C SER A 160 -1.30 13.48 -18.48
N VAL A 161 -1.78 12.86 -17.41
CA VAL A 161 -3.21 12.57 -17.22
C VAL A 161 -3.97 13.84 -16.81
N THR A 162 -3.41 14.67 -15.95
CA THR A 162 -4.02 15.96 -15.53
C THR A 162 -4.22 16.89 -16.73
N VAL A 163 -3.23 16.99 -17.63
CA VAL A 163 -3.32 17.80 -18.86
C VAL A 163 -4.37 17.27 -19.86
N VAL A 164 -4.61 15.97 -19.89
CA VAL A 164 -5.66 15.38 -20.74
C VAL A 164 -7.05 15.62 -20.16
N VAL A 165 -7.21 15.56 -18.84
CA VAL A 165 -8.49 15.86 -18.16
C VAL A 165 -8.87 17.34 -18.33
N GLU A 166 -7.93 18.28 -18.22
CA GLU A 166 -8.21 19.71 -18.49
C GLU A 166 -8.57 20.00 -19.96
N ARG A 167 -8.11 19.19 -20.92
CA ARG A 167 -8.51 19.34 -22.34
C ARG A 167 -9.83 18.67 -22.69
N GLN A 168 -10.39 17.87 -21.79
CA GLN A 168 -11.58 17.07 -22.04
C GLN A 168 -12.86 17.59 -21.39
N ASP A 169 -12.88 18.82 -20.85
CA ASP A 169 -14.14 19.49 -20.48
C ASP A 169 -14.87 19.96 -21.76
N PRO A 170 -15.94 19.27 -22.23
CA PRO A 170 -16.67 19.64 -23.44
C PRO A 170 -17.90 20.51 -23.09
N PHE A 171 -18.01 20.99 -21.86
CA PHE A 171 -19.22 21.65 -21.36
C PHE A 171 -19.34 23.14 -21.74
N ASP A 172 -18.52 23.62 -22.67
CA ASP A 172 -18.56 25.03 -23.11
C ASP A 172 -18.70 25.22 -24.63
N THR A 173 -18.93 24.14 -25.39
CA THR A 173 -19.11 24.23 -26.86
C THR A 173 -20.53 23.96 -27.36
N ALA A 174 -21.49 23.70 -26.45
CA ALA A 174 -22.90 23.49 -26.82
C ALA A 174 -23.73 24.78 -26.83
N THR A 175 -23.32 25.83 -26.11
CA THR A 175 -24.15 27.03 -25.89
C THR A 175 -24.02 28.10 -26.97
N LYS A 176 -23.07 27.98 -27.90
CA LYS A 176 -22.83 29.00 -28.94
C LYS A 176 -23.45 28.72 -30.32
N LYS A 177 -24.09 27.57 -30.53
CA LYS A 177 -24.73 27.25 -31.82
C LYS A 177 -26.25 27.45 -31.86
N GLU A 178 -26.91 27.72 -30.72
CA GLU A 178 -28.35 28.01 -30.70
C GLU A 178 -28.68 29.52 -30.80
N GLU A 179 -27.75 30.44 -30.52
CA GLU A 179 -28.03 31.88 -30.61
C GLU A 179 -27.93 32.47 -32.03
N GLU A 180 -27.27 31.81 -32.99
CA GLU A 180 -27.17 32.32 -34.38
C GLU A 180 -28.32 31.89 -35.30
N ALA A 181 -29.25 31.04 -34.84
CA ALA A 181 -30.34 30.52 -35.67
C ALA A 181 -31.68 31.29 -35.56
N VAL A 182 -31.76 32.35 -34.74
CA VAL A 182 -33.04 33.02 -34.41
C VAL A 182 -33.06 34.50 -34.82
N ILE A 183 -32.45 34.91 -35.94
CA ILE A 183 -32.74 36.23 -36.52
C ILE A 183 -32.73 36.19 -38.05
N THR A 184 -33.83 35.73 -38.65
CA THR A 184 -34.25 36.19 -39.98
C THR A 184 -35.76 36.42 -39.97
N PRO A 185 -36.24 37.67 -40.13
CA PRO A 185 -37.66 37.95 -40.28
C PRO A 185 -38.15 37.55 -41.67
N LYS A 186 -39.36 36.98 -41.72
CA LYS A 186 -40.17 36.85 -42.93
C LYS A 186 -40.64 38.25 -43.37
N GLU A 187 -40.38 38.61 -44.61
CA GLU A 187 -41.25 39.52 -45.37
C GLU A 187 -41.70 38.81 -46.64
N GLU A 188 -42.99 38.48 -46.66
CA GLU A 188 -43.76 38.10 -47.86
C GLU A 188 -44.33 39.38 -48.48
N SER A 189 -44.24 39.43 -49.82
CA SER A 189 -45.14 40.08 -50.81
C SER A 189 -45.76 41.43 -50.52
#